data_AF-A0A7I9W3P9-F1
#
_entry.id   AF-A0A7I9W3P9-F1
#
_cell.length_a   1.000
_cell.length_b   1.000
_cell.length_c   1.000
_cell.angle_alpha   90.00
_cell.angle_beta   90.00
_cell.angle_gamma   90.00
#
_symmetry.space_group_name_H-M   'P 1'
#
loop_
_entity.id
_entity.type
_entity.pdbx_description
1 polymer ?
#
loop_
_entity_poly.entity_id
_entity_poly.type
_entity_poly.pdbx_seq_one_letter_code
_entity_poly.pdbx_strand_id
1 'polypeptide(L)'
;MRVSRYMPLKAGTYRLSSPYGPRDRRMHWGQDFAASDGTPIYAAQAGTVQYIGAATGFGQWIVLDHPTPAGGGTTVYGHMWDAFATGLRRGDSVEAGQHIAYVGSNGQSTGPHLHFEVHPTVWRAGSQIDPIPWLAGALEPDTTVKAAAFPVTDTLYADVSEWQRPVDDSYPYQVLAIRSNDGTYRDRNWATNYPWCKRRCDEGALVFFIVYFVWRKNWQQAVQTLKAQVGQPHPRMAVMIDVESWQGQITGNQSEGLNATFDAIADWLGDRRRVIAYGNRTDLNQLWPSKPAGLRIVLAAYGSNPDYPGKIAHQYTNGDGFGGGLPEGCPPFGKCCMDSADGLTPERYAAACGIDAGDQVILAAQTKPAKKARSRRATKRTSRADADRKTEK
;
A
#
# COMPACT_ATOMS: atom_id res chain seq x y z
N MET A 1 19.95 2.85 -4.04
CA MET A 1 19.27 2.13 -2.95
C MET A 1 20.00 0.83 -2.70
N ARG A 2 20.28 0.45 -1.44
CA ARG A 2 20.72 -0.92 -1.14
C ARG A 2 19.50 -1.83 -1.29
N VAL A 3 19.61 -2.87 -2.11
CA VAL A 3 18.61 -3.93 -2.19
C VAL A 3 18.58 -4.63 -0.84
N SER A 4 17.41 -4.69 -0.20
CA SER A 4 17.26 -5.43 1.06
C SER A 4 16.96 -6.88 0.73
N ARG A 5 17.85 -7.77 1.18
CA ARG A 5 17.67 -9.23 1.08
C ARG A 5 17.34 -9.79 2.46
N TYR A 6 16.64 -10.91 2.49
CA TYR A 6 16.32 -11.66 3.71
C TYR A 6 16.84 -13.08 3.62
N MET A 7 17.14 -13.66 4.77
CA MET A 7 17.42 -15.09 4.84
C MET A 7 16.15 -15.88 4.49
N PRO A 8 16.25 -16.93 3.64
CA PRO A 8 15.07 -17.68 3.19
C PRO A 8 14.52 -18.61 4.27
N LEU A 9 15.26 -18.83 5.35
CA LEU A 9 14.82 -19.48 6.59
C LEU A 9 15.34 -18.65 7.78
N LYS A 10 14.61 -18.69 8.89
CA LYS A 10 14.97 -17.99 10.11
C LYS A 10 16.21 -18.57 10.78
N ALA A 11 17.12 -17.74 11.29
CA ALA A 11 18.23 -18.22 12.12
C ALA A 11 17.77 -19.13 13.26
N GLY A 12 18.51 -20.23 13.46
CA GLY A 12 18.21 -21.23 14.48
C GLY A 12 17.18 -22.29 14.07
N THR A 13 16.53 -22.18 12.90
CA THR A 13 15.61 -23.22 12.39
C THR A 13 16.23 -24.14 11.35
N TYR A 14 17.47 -23.86 10.93
CA TYR A 14 18.16 -24.62 9.89
C TYR A 14 19.64 -24.80 10.17
N ARG A 15 20.24 -25.75 9.44
CA ARG A 15 21.68 -25.91 9.27
C ARG A 15 21.98 -25.96 7.77
N LEU A 16 23.02 -25.26 7.33
CA LEU A 16 23.56 -25.44 5.98
C LEU A 16 24.07 -26.88 5.85
N SER A 17 23.46 -27.64 4.95
CA SER A 17 23.72 -29.09 4.85
C SER A 17 24.58 -29.45 3.66
N SER A 18 24.26 -28.91 2.48
CA SER A 18 24.97 -29.21 1.26
C SER A 18 25.17 -27.97 0.38
N PRO A 19 26.42 -27.57 0.12
CA PRO A 19 26.73 -26.30 -0.52
C PRO A 19 26.49 -26.33 -2.03
N TYR A 20 26.43 -25.13 -2.61
CA TYR A 20 26.55 -24.93 -4.05
C TYR A 20 27.90 -25.46 -4.55
N GLY A 21 27.91 -26.09 -5.73
CA GLY A 21 29.14 -26.48 -6.41
C GLY A 21 29.24 -27.96 -6.79
N PRO A 22 30.41 -28.40 -7.29
CA PRO A 22 30.62 -29.75 -7.77
C PRO A 22 30.47 -30.80 -6.66
N ARG A 23 29.67 -31.83 -6.93
CA ARG A 23 29.65 -33.12 -6.21
C ARG A 23 30.18 -34.20 -7.16
N ASP A 24 30.69 -35.30 -6.63
CA ASP A 24 31.35 -36.41 -7.36
C ASP A 24 31.14 -36.43 -8.89
N ARG A 25 29.89 -36.68 -9.34
CA ARG A 25 29.53 -36.76 -10.76
C ARG A 25 28.47 -35.74 -11.22
N ARG A 26 28.08 -34.77 -10.38
CA ARG A 26 27.00 -33.82 -10.67
C ARG A 26 27.24 -32.46 -10.03
N MET A 27 26.89 -31.39 -10.74
CA MET A 27 26.87 -30.03 -10.18
C MET A 27 25.63 -29.85 -9.30
N HIS A 28 25.81 -29.27 -8.11
CA HIS A 28 24.72 -28.83 -7.26
C HIS A 28 24.49 -27.33 -7.46
N TRP A 29 23.32 -26.97 -8.00
CA TRP A 29 23.03 -25.62 -8.49
C TRP A 29 22.43 -24.67 -7.44
N GLY A 30 22.28 -25.13 -6.20
CA GLY A 30 21.75 -24.33 -5.11
C GLY A 30 22.47 -24.57 -3.79
N GLN A 31 21.95 -23.97 -2.73
CA GLN A 31 22.36 -24.23 -1.35
C GLN A 31 21.21 -24.96 -0.65
N ASP A 32 21.53 -26.07 0.00
CA ASP A 32 20.56 -26.84 0.78
C ASP A 32 20.57 -26.39 2.24
N PHE A 33 19.43 -25.93 2.72
CA PHE A 33 19.18 -25.55 4.12
C PHE A 33 18.37 -26.65 4.79
N ALA A 34 19.04 -27.55 5.52
CA ALA A 34 18.35 -28.61 6.25
C ALA A 34 17.60 -28.01 7.43
N ALA A 35 16.30 -28.29 7.51
CA ALA A 35 15.40 -27.75 8.51
C ALA A 35 14.27 -28.75 8.75
N SER A 36 13.58 -28.65 9.88
CA SER A 36 12.44 -29.52 10.15
C SER A 36 11.35 -29.37 9.09
N ASP A 37 10.66 -30.45 8.78
CA ASP A 37 9.45 -30.41 7.93
C ASP A 37 8.45 -29.39 8.48
N GLY A 38 7.83 -28.61 7.60
CA GLY A 38 6.93 -27.53 7.98
C GLY A 38 7.61 -26.24 8.45
N THR A 39 8.95 -26.13 8.41
CA THR A 39 9.63 -24.86 8.73
C THR A 39 9.26 -23.78 7.70
N PRO A 40 8.85 -22.56 8.11
CA PRO A 40 8.50 -21.48 7.18
C PRO A 40 9.65 -21.08 6.24
N ILE A 41 9.35 -20.93 4.95
CA ILE A 41 10.23 -20.43 3.89
C ILE A 41 9.84 -18.99 3.54
N TYR A 42 10.82 -18.11 3.45
CA TYR A 42 10.63 -16.68 3.20
C TYR A 42 11.24 -16.25 1.85
N ALA A 43 10.62 -15.27 1.19
CA ALA A 43 11.15 -14.67 -0.03
C ALA A 43 12.44 -13.89 0.27
N ALA A 44 13.57 -14.32 -0.30
CA ALA A 44 14.86 -13.69 -0.05
C ALA A 44 14.97 -12.26 -0.64
N GLN A 45 14.14 -11.92 -1.63
CA GLN A 45 14.07 -10.60 -2.26
C GLN A 45 12.65 -10.39 -2.83
N ALA A 46 12.19 -9.13 -2.90
CA ALA A 46 10.88 -8.79 -3.44
C ALA A 46 10.80 -9.13 -4.94
N GLY A 47 9.64 -9.58 -5.41
CA GLY A 47 9.49 -9.99 -6.80
C GLY A 47 8.09 -10.47 -7.15
N THR A 48 7.95 -11.08 -8.32
CA THR A 48 6.70 -11.64 -8.83
C THR A 48 6.83 -13.15 -8.99
N VAL A 49 5.81 -13.91 -8.60
CA VAL A 49 5.79 -15.38 -8.76
C VAL A 49 5.74 -15.72 -10.25
N GLN A 50 6.88 -16.15 -10.79
CA GLN A 50 7.02 -16.56 -12.19
C GLN A 50 6.57 -18.01 -12.41
N TYR A 51 6.96 -18.90 -11.49
CA TYR A 51 6.54 -20.30 -11.49
C TYR A 51 6.17 -20.75 -10.07
N ILE A 52 5.19 -21.65 -9.97
CA ILE A 52 4.71 -22.22 -8.72
C ILE A 52 4.07 -23.59 -9.01
N GLY A 53 4.28 -24.57 -8.13
CA GLY A 53 3.68 -25.91 -8.23
C GLY A 53 4.69 -26.99 -8.63
N ALA A 54 4.25 -28.02 -9.34
CA ALA A 54 5.08 -29.20 -9.63
C ALA A 54 6.25 -28.89 -10.58
N ALA A 55 7.43 -29.43 -10.26
CA ALA A 55 8.62 -29.33 -11.08
C ALA A 55 9.52 -30.57 -10.95
N THR A 56 9.95 -31.10 -12.09
CA THR A 56 10.86 -32.25 -12.15
C THR A 56 12.15 -31.95 -11.38
N GLY A 57 12.55 -32.88 -10.50
CA GLY A 57 13.71 -32.71 -9.60
C GLY A 57 13.35 -32.07 -8.26
N PHE A 58 12.56 -30.99 -8.26
CA PHE A 58 12.20 -30.24 -7.05
C PHE A 58 10.97 -30.80 -6.32
N GLY A 59 10.15 -31.63 -6.96
CA GLY A 59 8.84 -32.03 -6.44
C GLY A 59 7.86 -30.89 -6.66
N GLN A 60 7.83 -29.93 -5.72
CA GLN A 60 7.24 -28.62 -5.96
C GLN A 60 8.24 -27.49 -5.68
N TRP A 61 8.00 -26.36 -6.33
CA TRP A 61 8.85 -25.18 -6.23
C TRP A 61 8.06 -23.86 -6.30
N ILE A 62 8.74 -22.78 -5.94
CA ILE A 62 8.37 -21.41 -6.26
C ILE A 62 9.58 -20.75 -6.92
N VAL A 63 9.32 -19.95 -7.97
CA VAL A 63 10.32 -19.15 -8.66
C VAL A 63 9.87 -17.70 -8.65
N LEU A 64 10.71 -16.81 -8.10
CA LEU A 64 10.42 -15.38 -7.99
C LEU A 64 11.30 -14.57 -8.94
N ASP A 65 10.68 -13.88 -9.90
CA ASP A 65 11.35 -12.93 -10.78
C ASP A 65 11.47 -11.57 -10.07
N HIS A 66 12.69 -11.04 -10.00
CA HIS A 66 12.96 -9.81 -9.27
C HIS A 66 13.12 -8.65 -10.24
N PRO A 67 12.31 -7.58 -10.13
CA PRO A 67 12.41 -6.45 -11.03
C PRO A 67 13.72 -5.69 -10.79
N THR A 68 14.23 -4.98 -11.81
CA THR A 68 15.50 -4.23 -11.75
C THR A 68 15.62 -3.30 -10.53
N PRO A 69 14.57 -2.54 -10.13
CA PRO A 69 14.63 -1.72 -8.91
C PRO A 69 14.84 -2.53 -7.62
N ALA A 70 14.45 -3.81 -7.61
CA ALA A 70 14.66 -4.74 -6.51
C ALA A 70 15.97 -5.53 -6.61
N GLY A 71 16.82 -5.25 -7.61
CA GLY A 71 18.13 -5.89 -7.79
C GLY A 71 18.27 -6.79 -9.00
N GLY A 72 17.17 -7.07 -9.72
CA GLY A 72 17.18 -8.01 -10.86
C GLY A 72 17.37 -9.47 -10.45
N GLY A 73 17.27 -10.38 -11.41
CA GLY A 73 17.54 -11.80 -11.19
C GLY A 73 16.30 -12.62 -10.88
N THR A 74 16.51 -13.89 -10.54
CA THR A 74 15.46 -14.83 -10.14
C THR A 74 15.94 -15.69 -8.97
N THR A 75 15.05 -15.99 -8.02
CA THR A 75 15.32 -16.98 -6.95
C THR A 75 14.40 -18.18 -7.08
N VAL A 76 14.92 -19.37 -6.74
CA VAL A 76 14.18 -20.64 -6.77
C VAL A 76 14.15 -21.24 -5.37
N TYR A 77 12.98 -21.71 -4.94
CA TYR A 77 12.73 -22.37 -3.67
C TYR A 77 12.14 -23.75 -3.96
N GLY A 78 12.81 -24.84 -3.59
CA GLY A 78 12.44 -26.21 -3.93
C GLY A 78 12.13 -27.13 -2.75
N HIS A 79 11.61 -28.32 -3.07
CA HIS A 79 11.33 -29.44 -2.16
C HIS A 79 10.15 -29.29 -1.18
N MET A 80 9.33 -28.24 -1.30
CA MET A 80 8.08 -28.14 -0.56
C MET A 80 7.06 -29.23 -0.95
N TRP A 81 6.21 -29.59 0.00
CA TRP A 81 5.08 -30.50 -0.25
C TRP A 81 3.99 -29.84 -1.08
N ASP A 82 3.60 -28.64 -0.68
CA ASP A 82 2.55 -27.83 -1.29
C ASP A 82 3.04 -26.39 -1.44
N ALA A 83 3.36 -26.01 -2.68
CA ALA A 83 3.79 -24.65 -3.01
C ALA A 83 2.65 -23.64 -2.89
N PHE A 84 1.38 -24.09 -2.84
CA PHE A 84 0.19 -23.23 -2.75
C PHE A 84 -0.31 -23.03 -1.31
N ALA A 85 0.37 -23.59 -0.31
CA ALA A 85 -0.06 -23.61 1.09
C ALA A 85 -0.28 -22.23 1.72
N THR A 86 0.35 -21.19 1.17
CA THR A 86 0.20 -19.78 1.61
C THR A 86 -0.85 -19.01 0.81
N GLY A 87 -1.47 -19.64 -0.19
CA GLY A 87 -2.43 -18.99 -1.09
C GLY A 87 -1.81 -18.36 -2.33
N LEU A 88 -0.47 -18.33 -2.45
CA LEU A 88 0.22 -17.76 -3.60
C LEU A 88 -0.16 -18.43 -4.92
N ARG A 89 -0.14 -17.64 -6.00
CA ARG A 89 -0.40 -18.03 -7.39
C ARG A 89 0.62 -17.38 -8.31
N ARG A 90 0.72 -17.90 -9.53
CA ARG A 90 1.54 -17.28 -10.58
C ARG A 90 1.03 -15.86 -10.84
N GLY A 91 1.94 -14.90 -10.91
CA GLY A 91 1.64 -13.48 -11.12
C GLY A 91 1.51 -12.68 -9.82
N ASP A 92 1.42 -13.34 -8.65
CA ASP A 92 1.36 -12.64 -7.37
C ASP A 92 2.68 -11.91 -7.10
N SER A 93 2.56 -10.70 -6.54
CA SER A 93 3.72 -9.96 -6.02
C SER A 93 4.03 -10.39 -4.60
N VAL A 94 5.31 -10.51 -4.27
CA VAL A 94 5.80 -10.84 -2.92
C VAL A 94 6.83 -9.82 -2.44
N GLU A 95 6.80 -9.56 -1.14
CA GLU A 95 7.77 -8.69 -0.47
C GLU A 95 9.02 -9.46 -0.03
N ALA A 96 10.16 -8.77 0.08
CA ALA A 96 11.35 -9.37 0.67
C ALA A 96 11.08 -9.68 2.16
N GLY A 97 11.33 -10.92 2.57
CA GLY A 97 11.01 -11.42 3.91
C GLY A 97 9.59 -11.97 4.06
N GLN A 98 8.76 -11.96 3.01
CA GLN A 98 7.41 -12.54 3.06
C GLN A 98 7.46 -14.06 3.22
N HIS A 99 6.61 -14.64 4.08
CA HIS A 99 6.43 -16.08 4.18
C HIS A 99 5.69 -16.61 2.93
N ILE A 100 6.35 -17.50 2.17
CA ILE A 100 5.87 -17.95 0.86
C ILE A 100 5.55 -19.45 0.80
N ALA A 101 6.18 -20.29 1.61
CA ALA A 101 5.98 -21.74 1.61
C ALA A 101 6.48 -22.38 2.91
N TYR A 102 6.42 -23.71 2.99
CA TYR A 102 6.96 -24.48 4.10
C TYR A 102 7.97 -25.52 3.58
N VAL A 103 9.02 -25.78 4.35
CA VAL A 103 10.00 -26.85 4.09
C VAL A 103 9.28 -28.18 4.02
N GLY A 104 9.64 -28.98 3.02
CA GLY A 104 9.18 -30.35 2.86
C GLY A 104 10.32 -31.26 2.43
N SER A 105 9.96 -32.45 1.96
CA SER A 105 10.90 -33.44 1.43
C SER A 105 10.36 -34.07 0.14
N ASN A 106 9.98 -33.24 -0.83
CA ASN A 106 9.37 -33.68 -2.08
C ASN A 106 10.38 -33.81 -3.24
N GLY A 107 10.04 -34.57 -4.28
CA GLY A 107 10.89 -34.75 -5.47
C GLY A 107 12.17 -35.53 -5.17
N GLN A 108 13.30 -35.10 -5.72
CA GLN A 108 14.61 -35.73 -5.52
C GLN A 108 15.26 -35.25 -4.21
N SER A 109 14.54 -35.40 -3.09
CA SER A 109 15.00 -35.05 -1.75
C SER A 109 15.22 -36.31 -0.92
N THR A 110 16.29 -36.33 -0.10
CA THR A 110 16.59 -37.43 0.84
C THR A 110 16.18 -37.12 2.28
N GLY A 111 15.63 -35.92 2.54
CA GLY A 111 15.12 -35.51 3.85
C GLY A 111 14.69 -34.04 3.85
N PRO A 112 13.97 -33.57 4.88
CA PRO A 112 13.44 -32.21 4.91
C PRO A 112 14.51 -31.12 4.78
N HIS A 113 14.41 -30.30 3.74
CA HIS A 113 15.27 -29.13 3.51
C HIS A 113 14.65 -28.17 2.50
N LEU A 114 15.12 -26.91 2.52
CA LEU A 114 14.94 -25.99 1.41
C LEU A 114 16.14 -26.10 0.47
N HIS A 115 15.88 -26.36 -0.80
CA HIS A 115 16.87 -26.13 -1.87
C HIS A 115 16.67 -24.74 -2.45
N PHE A 116 17.69 -23.89 -2.39
CA PHE A 116 17.63 -22.49 -2.78
C PHE A 116 18.62 -22.19 -3.92
N GLU A 117 18.13 -21.69 -5.05
CA GLU A 117 18.96 -21.25 -6.17
C GLU A 117 18.86 -19.74 -6.40
N VAL A 118 19.94 -19.15 -6.90
CA VAL A 118 19.99 -17.75 -7.33
C VAL A 118 20.44 -17.69 -8.79
N HIS A 119 19.66 -17.03 -9.63
CA HIS A 119 20.00 -16.71 -11.01
C HIS A 119 20.20 -15.20 -11.14
N PRO A 120 21.31 -14.72 -11.71
CA PRO A 120 21.60 -13.28 -11.79
C PRO A 120 20.75 -12.54 -12.83
N THR A 121 20.04 -13.25 -13.72
CA THR A 121 19.18 -12.64 -14.76
C THR A 121 17.78 -13.25 -14.76
N VAL A 122 17.56 -14.29 -15.55
CA VAL A 122 16.30 -15.04 -15.61
C VAL A 122 16.55 -16.47 -15.17
N TRP A 123 15.48 -17.14 -14.74
CA TRP A 123 15.52 -18.57 -14.51
C TRP A 123 16.00 -19.32 -15.77
N ARG A 124 17.18 -19.92 -15.67
CA ARG A 124 17.79 -20.73 -16.73
C ARG A 124 18.76 -21.74 -16.11
N ALA A 125 18.62 -23.01 -16.48
CA ALA A 125 19.56 -24.03 -16.04
C ALA A 125 21.00 -23.68 -16.47
N GLY A 126 21.94 -23.76 -15.53
CA GLY A 126 23.36 -23.42 -15.71
C GLY A 126 23.69 -21.93 -15.56
N SER A 127 22.72 -21.05 -15.25
CA SER A 127 23.01 -19.64 -14.92
C SER A 127 23.17 -19.38 -13.41
N GLN A 128 23.02 -20.41 -12.58
CA GLN A 128 23.04 -20.26 -11.13
C GLN A 128 24.38 -19.75 -10.61
N ILE A 129 24.32 -18.95 -9.55
CA ILE A 129 25.48 -18.52 -8.76
C ILE A 129 25.38 -19.06 -7.34
N ASP A 130 26.49 -19.05 -6.61
CA ASP A 130 26.51 -19.44 -5.20
C ASP A 130 25.56 -18.54 -4.37
N PRO A 131 24.53 -19.12 -3.72
CA PRO A 131 23.60 -18.33 -2.92
C PRO A 131 24.22 -17.73 -1.65
N ILE A 132 25.27 -18.33 -1.09
CA ILE A 132 25.83 -17.88 0.20
C ILE A 132 26.45 -16.48 0.08
N PRO A 133 27.34 -16.19 -0.89
CA PRO A 133 27.80 -14.82 -1.13
C PRO A 133 26.67 -13.85 -1.51
N TRP A 134 25.64 -14.32 -2.23
CA TRP A 134 24.52 -13.46 -2.62
C TRP A 134 23.64 -13.06 -1.42
N LEU A 135 23.49 -13.95 -0.44
CA LEU A 135 22.80 -13.71 0.84
C LEU A 135 23.65 -12.94 1.86
N ALA A 136 24.90 -12.60 1.56
CA ALA A 136 25.76 -11.88 2.50
C ALA A 136 25.14 -10.53 2.92
N GLY A 137 24.95 -10.35 4.22
CA GLY A 137 24.30 -9.16 4.78
C GLY A 137 22.77 -9.13 4.67
N ALA A 138 22.14 -10.26 4.33
CA ALA A 138 20.70 -10.40 4.38
C ALA A 138 20.17 -10.25 5.82
N LEU A 139 18.97 -9.71 5.93
CA LEU A 139 18.24 -9.51 7.18
C LEU A 139 17.58 -10.81 7.64
N GLU A 140 17.33 -10.94 8.94
CA GLU A 140 16.59 -12.08 9.49
C GLU A 140 15.08 -11.89 9.31
N PRO A 141 14.32 -12.93 8.90
CA PRO A 141 12.87 -12.87 8.91
C PRO A 141 12.33 -12.92 10.36
N ASP A 142 11.50 -11.95 10.74
CA ASP A 142 11.11 -11.76 12.14
C ASP A 142 9.89 -12.58 12.58
N THR A 143 9.92 -13.04 13.84
CA THR A 143 8.86 -13.82 14.51
C THR A 143 7.88 -12.91 15.24
N THR A 144 6.85 -12.42 14.54
CA THR A 144 5.49 -12.12 15.05
C THR A 144 4.71 -11.33 14.01
N VAL A 145 4.59 -11.89 12.81
CA VAL A 145 3.43 -11.59 11.98
C VAL A 145 2.71 -12.91 11.83
N LYS A 146 1.62 -13.09 12.58
CA LYS A 146 0.52 -13.90 12.06
C LYS A 146 0.19 -13.26 10.72
N ALA A 147 0.73 -13.82 9.65
CA ALA A 147 0.22 -13.60 8.32
C ALA A 147 -1.22 -14.14 8.34
N ALA A 148 -2.15 -13.29 8.78
CA ALA A 148 -3.37 -13.20 8.02
C ALA A 148 -2.88 -12.92 6.60
N ALA A 149 -3.16 -13.84 5.68
CA ALA A 149 -3.18 -13.50 4.28
C ALA A 149 -4.13 -12.30 4.15
N PHE A 150 -3.59 -11.09 4.23
CA PHE A 150 -4.29 -9.96 3.67
C PHE A 150 -4.17 -10.22 2.18
N PRO A 151 -5.27 -10.50 1.45
CA PRO A 151 -5.22 -10.29 0.01
C PRO A 151 -4.63 -8.90 -0.18
N VAL A 152 -3.75 -8.71 -1.17
CA VAL A 152 -3.22 -7.38 -1.50
C VAL A 152 -4.43 -6.47 -1.73
N THR A 153 -4.87 -5.78 -0.68
CA THR A 153 -6.05 -4.92 -0.72
C THR A 153 -5.52 -3.61 -1.23
N ASP A 154 -5.72 -3.42 -2.52
CA ASP A 154 -5.65 -2.13 -3.13
C ASP A 154 -6.29 -1.05 -2.23
N THR A 155 -5.56 0.02 -1.97
CA THR A 155 -6.07 1.13 -1.18
C THR A 155 -7.03 1.92 -2.02
N LEU A 156 -8.31 1.77 -1.73
CA LEU A 156 -9.33 2.68 -2.23
C LEU A 156 -9.40 3.90 -1.32
N TYR A 157 -9.53 5.08 -1.93
CA TYR A 157 -9.74 6.33 -1.20
C TYR A 157 -10.55 7.32 -2.05
N ALA A 158 -11.01 8.39 -1.41
CA ALA A 158 -11.73 9.46 -2.08
C ALA A 158 -10.85 10.72 -2.12
N ASP A 159 -10.96 11.49 -3.19
CA ASP A 159 -10.55 12.89 -3.22
C ASP A 159 -11.78 13.80 -3.23
N VAL A 160 -11.80 14.77 -2.32
CA VAL A 160 -12.97 15.61 -2.07
C VAL A 160 -12.63 17.08 -1.87
N SER A 161 -13.63 17.92 -2.14
CA SER A 161 -13.59 19.37 -2.04
C SER A 161 -14.89 19.91 -1.45
N GLU A 162 -15.11 21.22 -1.56
CA GLU A 162 -16.34 21.91 -1.18
C GLU A 162 -17.60 21.41 -1.92
N TRP A 163 -17.44 20.65 -3.01
CA TRP A 163 -18.55 20.10 -3.78
C TRP A 163 -19.20 18.89 -3.13
N GLN A 164 -18.49 18.24 -2.19
CA GLN A 164 -19.04 17.18 -1.36
C GLN A 164 -19.51 17.78 -0.02
N ARG A 165 -20.36 17.04 0.71
CA ARG A 165 -20.58 17.38 2.12
C ARG A 165 -19.27 17.18 2.92
N PRO A 166 -19.09 17.90 4.05
CA PRO A 166 -17.93 17.68 4.91
C PRO A 166 -17.79 16.22 5.35
N VAL A 167 -16.55 15.78 5.55
CA VAL A 167 -16.26 14.43 6.04
C VAL A 167 -16.79 14.23 7.47
N ASP A 168 -17.21 13.00 7.78
CA ASP A 168 -17.58 12.56 9.11
C ASP A 168 -17.10 11.12 9.36
N ASP A 169 -17.36 10.59 10.55
CA ASP A 169 -16.87 9.27 10.98
C ASP A 169 -17.54 8.09 10.24
N SER A 170 -18.44 8.34 9.29
CA SER A 170 -18.93 7.31 8.37
C SER A 170 -17.97 6.99 7.22
N TYR A 171 -16.91 7.78 7.04
CA TYR A 171 -15.88 7.53 6.02
C TYR A 171 -15.20 6.15 6.23
N PRO A 172 -15.19 5.26 5.21
CA PRO A 172 -14.83 3.86 5.42
C PRO A 172 -13.36 3.51 5.12
N TYR A 173 -12.58 4.42 4.53
CA TYR A 173 -11.22 4.13 4.07
C TYR A 173 -10.14 4.71 4.99
N GLN A 174 -8.92 4.21 4.83
CA GLN A 174 -7.76 4.56 5.66
C GLN A 174 -6.88 5.67 5.05
N VAL A 175 -7.23 6.15 3.86
CA VAL A 175 -6.59 7.29 3.19
C VAL A 175 -7.70 8.19 2.69
N LEU A 176 -7.51 9.51 2.74
CA LEU A 176 -8.44 10.51 2.21
C LEU A 176 -7.63 11.67 1.61
N ALA A 177 -8.04 12.15 0.44
CA ALA A 177 -7.53 13.38 -0.15
C ALA A 177 -8.54 14.53 0.01
N ILE A 178 -8.10 15.67 0.52
CA ILE A 178 -8.95 16.84 0.76
C ILE A 178 -8.37 18.09 0.10
N ARG A 179 -9.23 18.89 -0.55
CA ARG A 179 -8.81 20.16 -1.12
C ARG A 179 -8.60 21.22 -0.05
N SER A 180 -7.51 21.95 -0.17
CA SER A 180 -7.20 23.13 0.64
C SER A 180 -7.60 24.43 -0.07
N ASN A 181 -7.15 24.59 -1.31
CA ASN A 181 -7.42 25.78 -2.10
C ASN A 181 -7.39 25.50 -3.60
N ASP A 182 -8.05 26.36 -4.36
CA ASP A 182 -7.89 26.51 -5.81
C ASP A 182 -7.24 27.87 -6.07
N GLY A 183 -5.97 27.89 -6.49
CA GLY A 183 -5.19 29.12 -6.47
C GLY A 183 -5.21 29.74 -5.06
N THR A 184 -5.80 30.92 -4.88
CA THR A 184 -5.97 31.56 -3.56
C THR A 184 -7.37 31.40 -2.97
N TYR A 185 -8.31 30.78 -3.69
CA TYR A 185 -9.65 30.50 -3.20
C TYR A 185 -9.60 29.34 -2.21
N ARG A 186 -10.09 29.55 -0.99
CA ARG A 186 -10.05 28.54 0.08
C ARG A 186 -11.26 27.63 0.02
N ASP A 187 -11.02 26.33 0.16
CA ASP A 187 -12.09 25.35 0.17
C ASP A 187 -13.03 25.56 1.37
N ARG A 188 -14.34 25.63 1.13
CA ARG A 188 -15.34 25.91 2.19
C ARG A 188 -15.44 24.80 3.23
N ASN A 189 -15.05 23.57 2.90
CA ASN A 189 -15.07 22.44 3.83
C ASN A 189 -13.76 22.31 4.61
N TRP A 190 -12.73 23.11 4.32
CA TRP A 190 -11.40 23.01 4.95
C TRP A 190 -11.45 22.99 6.47
N ALA A 191 -12.23 23.90 7.07
CA ALA A 191 -12.34 24.07 8.51
C ALA A 191 -12.90 22.83 9.23
N THR A 192 -13.60 21.95 8.51
CA THR A 192 -14.09 20.67 9.02
C THR A 192 -13.16 19.52 8.64
N ASN A 193 -12.79 19.45 7.36
CA ASN A 193 -12.07 18.31 6.80
C ASN A 193 -10.64 18.17 7.34
N TYR A 194 -9.90 19.27 7.44
CA TYR A 194 -8.49 19.20 7.86
C TYR A 194 -8.32 18.80 9.34
N PRO A 195 -9.04 19.40 10.31
CA PRO A 195 -9.01 18.91 11.70
C PRO A 195 -9.50 17.48 11.86
N TRP A 196 -10.48 17.05 11.06
CA TRP A 196 -10.95 15.66 11.07
C TRP A 196 -9.83 14.72 10.62
N CYS A 197 -9.16 14.98 9.50
CA CYS A 197 -8.06 14.14 9.01
C CYS A 197 -6.94 13.99 10.04
N LYS A 198 -6.53 15.10 10.67
CA LYS A 198 -5.52 15.07 11.74
C LYS A 198 -5.94 14.14 12.88
N ARG A 199 -7.13 14.36 13.44
CA ARG A 199 -7.66 13.55 14.55
C ARG A 199 -7.73 12.07 14.18
N ARG A 200 -8.24 11.75 12.98
CA ARG A 200 -8.39 10.35 12.53
C ARG A 200 -7.05 9.69 12.23
N CYS A 201 -6.05 10.45 11.79
CA CYS A 201 -4.68 9.96 11.82
C CYS A 201 -4.26 9.64 13.25
N ASP A 202 -4.31 10.61 14.18
CA ASP A 202 -3.89 10.43 15.57
C ASP A 202 -4.55 9.22 16.27
N GLU A 203 -5.81 8.93 15.91
CA GLU A 203 -6.58 7.77 16.40
C GLU A 203 -6.26 6.44 15.69
N GLY A 204 -5.43 6.46 14.63
CA GLY A 204 -5.07 5.29 13.83
C GLY A 204 -6.12 4.86 12.81
N ALA A 205 -7.19 5.63 12.61
CA ALA A 205 -8.25 5.34 11.65
C ALA A 205 -7.89 5.75 10.21
N LEU A 206 -7.06 6.77 10.05
CA LEU A 206 -6.35 7.05 8.80
C LEU A 206 -4.88 6.69 8.96
N VAL A 207 -4.34 5.94 8.00
CA VAL A 207 -2.90 5.71 7.89
C VAL A 207 -2.21 7.01 7.53
N PHE A 208 -2.71 7.71 6.52
CA PHE A 208 -2.28 9.07 6.18
C PHE A 208 -3.38 9.79 5.41
N PHE A 209 -3.20 11.09 5.18
CA PHE A 209 -4.10 11.86 4.33
C PHE A 209 -3.32 12.76 3.37
N ILE A 210 -3.97 13.12 2.28
CA ILE A 210 -3.42 13.97 1.24
C ILE A 210 -4.15 15.31 1.29
N VAL A 211 -3.39 16.40 1.36
CA VAL A 211 -3.93 17.74 1.16
C VAL A 211 -3.59 18.16 -0.26
N TYR A 212 -4.58 18.42 -1.09
CA TYR A 212 -4.34 18.90 -2.45
C TYR A 212 -4.73 20.36 -2.63
N PHE A 213 -4.14 20.99 -3.63
CA PHE A 213 -4.55 22.32 -4.09
C PHE A 213 -4.46 22.36 -5.61
N VAL A 214 -5.39 23.09 -6.24
CA VAL A 214 -5.39 23.29 -7.69
C VAL A 214 -4.30 24.27 -8.04
N TRP A 215 -3.35 23.81 -8.85
CA TRP A 215 -2.23 24.64 -9.29
C TRP A 215 -2.70 25.70 -10.27
N ARG A 216 -2.22 26.93 -10.06
CA ARG A 216 -2.52 28.09 -10.90
C ARG A 216 -1.23 28.88 -11.14
N LYS A 217 -1.22 29.77 -12.13
CA LYS A 217 -0.05 30.61 -12.45
C LYS A 217 0.40 31.51 -11.29
N ASN A 218 -0.49 31.85 -10.36
CA ASN A 218 -0.17 32.52 -9.09
C ASN A 218 0.28 31.52 -8.00
N TRP A 219 1.12 30.55 -8.38
CA TRP A 219 1.46 29.41 -7.53
C TRP A 219 2.12 29.81 -6.21
N GLN A 220 2.90 30.89 -6.19
CA GLN A 220 3.51 31.39 -4.96
C GLN A 220 2.44 31.75 -3.93
N GLN A 221 1.39 32.48 -4.34
CA GLN A 221 0.27 32.85 -3.47
C GLN A 221 -0.59 31.64 -3.12
N ALA A 222 -0.73 30.68 -4.04
CA ALA A 222 -1.43 29.42 -3.77
C ALA A 222 -0.72 28.59 -2.69
N VAL A 223 0.61 28.45 -2.78
CA VAL A 223 1.44 27.76 -1.78
C VAL A 223 1.41 28.51 -0.45
N GLN A 224 1.46 29.86 -0.45
CA GLN A 224 1.29 30.64 0.77
C GLN A 224 -0.08 30.42 1.42
N THR A 225 -1.14 30.32 0.61
CA THR A 225 -2.50 30.03 1.08
C THR A 225 -2.56 28.65 1.72
N LEU A 226 -2.02 27.62 1.07
CA LEU A 226 -1.91 26.27 1.61
C LEU A 226 -1.16 26.27 2.95
N LYS A 227 0.05 26.84 3.00
CA LYS A 227 0.89 26.87 4.21
C LYS A 227 0.21 27.61 5.36
N ALA A 228 -0.47 28.73 5.09
CA ALA A 228 -1.20 29.49 6.09
C ALA A 228 -2.40 28.72 6.66
N GLN A 229 -3.08 27.93 5.82
CA GLN A 229 -4.21 27.10 6.24
C GLN A 229 -3.79 25.87 7.06
N VAL A 230 -2.64 25.28 6.72
CA VAL A 230 -2.10 24.09 7.39
C VAL A 230 -1.34 24.44 8.68
N GLY A 231 -0.53 25.50 8.66
CA GLY A 231 0.42 25.80 9.74
C GLY A 231 1.56 24.78 9.76
N GLN A 232 1.71 24.05 10.86
CA GLN A 232 2.68 22.95 10.95
C GLN A 232 2.11 21.69 10.27
N PRO A 233 2.79 21.13 9.25
CA PRO A 233 2.37 19.87 8.63
C PRO A 233 2.24 18.74 9.64
N HIS A 234 1.12 18.02 9.59
CA HIS A 234 1.00 16.76 10.32
C HIS A 234 2.02 15.75 9.76
N PRO A 235 2.67 14.89 10.57
CA PRO A 235 3.70 13.96 10.09
C PRO A 235 3.18 12.97 9.04
N ARG A 236 1.89 12.59 9.13
CA ARG A 236 1.21 11.70 8.18
C ARG A 236 0.35 12.43 7.14
N MET A 237 0.84 13.59 6.69
CA MET A 237 0.21 14.39 5.63
C MET A 237 1.11 14.41 4.40
N ALA A 238 0.56 14.12 3.22
CA ALA A 238 1.20 14.44 1.95
C ALA A 238 0.55 15.67 1.32
N VAL A 239 1.23 16.31 0.36
CA VAL A 239 0.66 17.38 -0.46
C VAL A 239 0.59 16.94 -1.91
N MET A 240 -0.56 17.12 -2.54
CA MET A 240 -0.76 16.83 -3.95
C MET A 240 -0.95 18.13 -4.74
N ILE A 241 -0.14 18.31 -5.78
CA ILE A 241 -0.23 19.41 -6.74
C ILE A 241 -1.17 18.94 -7.85
N ASP A 242 -2.37 19.52 -7.89
CA ASP A 242 -3.37 19.20 -8.91
C ASP A 242 -3.10 20.03 -10.17
N VAL A 243 -2.68 19.35 -11.24
CA VAL A 243 -2.22 19.93 -12.51
C VAL A 243 -3.27 19.67 -13.60
N GLU A 244 -4.05 20.71 -13.88
CA GLU A 244 -5.08 20.68 -14.91
C GLU A 244 -4.95 21.89 -15.85
N SER A 245 -5.25 21.67 -17.13
CA SER A 245 -5.30 22.76 -18.13
C SER A 245 -6.45 23.72 -17.91
N TRP A 246 -7.42 23.33 -17.07
CA TRP A 246 -8.61 24.12 -16.75
C TRP A 246 -9.34 24.59 -18.01
N GLN A 247 -9.83 23.60 -18.77
CA GLN A 247 -10.49 23.85 -20.06
C GLN A 247 -9.61 24.67 -21.03
N GLY A 248 -8.29 24.47 -20.97
CA GLY A 248 -7.33 25.15 -21.83
C GLY A 248 -6.98 26.59 -21.42
N GLN A 249 -7.36 27.05 -20.23
CA GLN A 249 -6.93 28.36 -19.72
C GLN A 249 -5.45 28.38 -19.29
N ILE A 250 -4.93 27.23 -18.89
CA ILE A 250 -3.50 27.01 -18.65
C ILE A 250 -2.98 26.19 -19.82
N THR A 251 -2.01 26.75 -20.54
CA THR A 251 -1.42 26.16 -21.74
C THR A 251 0.10 26.27 -21.72
N GLY A 252 0.74 25.50 -22.59
CA GLY A 252 2.18 25.50 -22.78
C GLY A 252 2.93 24.85 -21.62
N ASN A 253 4.26 24.84 -21.74
CA ASN A 253 5.14 24.26 -20.74
C ASN A 253 5.20 25.14 -19.48
N GLN A 254 4.69 24.63 -18.37
CA GLN A 254 4.70 25.25 -17.03
C GLN A 254 5.72 24.58 -16.09
N SER A 255 6.65 23.77 -16.60
CA SER A 255 7.57 22.97 -15.78
C SER A 255 8.39 23.80 -14.81
N GLU A 256 8.79 25.03 -15.16
CA GLU A 256 9.54 25.90 -14.26
C GLU A 256 8.72 26.24 -13.01
N GLY A 257 7.49 26.72 -13.19
CA GLY A 257 6.59 27.06 -12.09
C GLY A 257 6.17 25.83 -11.27
N LEU A 258 5.90 24.70 -11.93
CA LEU A 258 5.54 23.45 -11.26
C LEU A 258 6.72 22.84 -10.48
N ASN A 259 7.95 22.89 -11.01
CA ASN A 259 9.15 22.46 -10.30
C ASN A 259 9.45 23.37 -9.09
N ALA A 260 9.33 24.69 -9.26
CA ALA A 260 9.49 25.63 -8.15
C ALA A 260 8.41 25.42 -7.07
N THR A 261 7.18 25.09 -7.48
CA THR A 261 6.09 24.72 -6.56
C THR A 261 6.43 23.43 -5.81
N PHE A 262 6.89 22.40 -6.54
CA PHE A 262 7.31 21.13 -5.96
C PHE A 262 8.39 21.33 -4.91
N ASP A 263 9.46 22.06 -5.23
CA ASP A 263 10.59 22.28 -4.32
C ASP A 263 10.13 23.09 -3.09
N ALA A 264 9.34 24.14 -3.26
CA ALA A 264 8.83 24.96 -2.16
C ALA A 264 7.94 24.18 -1.17
N ILE A 265 7.21 23.16 -1.65
CA ILE A 265 6.40 22.27 -0.82
C ILE A 265 7.29 21.20 -0.17
N ALA A 266 8.19 20.58 -0.94
CA ALA A 266 9.10 19.55 -0.45
C ALA A 266 9.97 20.06 0.70
N ASP A 267 10.54 21.26 0.57
CA ASP A 267 11.35 21.90 1.60
C ASP A 267 10.56 22.14 2.88
N TRP A 268 9.27 22.49 2.75
CA TRP A 268 8.38 22.69 3.89
C TRP A 268 7.95 21.39 4.57
N LEU A 269 7.79 20.31 3.81
CA LEU A 269 7.43 18.98 4.33
C LEU A 269 8.65 18.20 4.86
N GLY A 270 9.87 18.61 4.49
CA GLY A 270 11.12 17.96 4.88
C GLY A 270 11.44 16.66 4.13
N ASP A 271 10.57 16.23 3.19
CA ASP A 271 10.80 15.06 2.36
C ASP A 271 10.12 15.25 0.99
N ARG A 272 10.90 15.19 -0.09
CA ARG A 272 10.43 15.32 -1.49
C ARG A 272 9.39 14.26 -1.85
N ARG A 273 9.40 13.09 -1.20
CA ARG A 273 8.45 12.00 -1.44
C ARG A 273 7.03 12.34 -0.97
N ARG A 274 6.89 13.31 -0.05
CA ARG A 274 5.59 13.79 0.46
C ARG A 274 4.89 14.74 -0.50
N VAL A 275 5.49 15.03 -1.67
CA VAL A 275 4.88 15.82 -2.74
C VAL A 275 4.48 14.90 -3.88
N ILE A 276 3.19 14.92 -4.19
CA ILE A 276 2.54 14.10 -5.21
C ILE A 276 2.06 15.04 -6.32
N ALA A 277 2.10 14.60 -7.57
CA ALA A 277 1.43 15.28 -8.66
C ALA A 277 0.14 14.55 -9.02
N TYR A 278 -0.85 15.31 -9.46
CA TYR A 278 -2.09 14.79 -10.00
C TYR A 278 -2.37 15.40 -11.37
N GLY A 279 -2.99 14.63 -12.25
CA GLY A 279 -3.51 15.10 -13.52
C GLY A 279 -3.75 13.97 -14.51
N ASN A 280 -4.41 14.27 -15.62
CA ASN A 280 -4.51 13.33 -16.73
C ASN A 280 -3.21 13.32 -17.57
N ARG A 281 -3.03 12.30 -18.42
CA ARG A 281 -1.82 12.13 -19.24
C ARG A 281 -1.53 13.34 -20.12
N THR A 282 -2.56 13.97 -20.67
CA THR A 282 -2.42 15.13 -21.57
C THR A 282 -1.88 16.33 -20.80
N ASP A 283 -2.53 16.71 -19.71
CA ASP A 283 -2.14 17.86 -18.89
C ASP A 283 -0.75 17.66 -18.29
N LEU A 284 -0.47 16.48 -17.74
CA LEU A 284 0.86 16.16 -17.20
C LEU A 284 1.96 16.25 -18.25
N ASN A 285 1.70 15.86 -19.50
CA ASN A 285 2.71 15.90 -20.57
C ASN A 285 2.88 17.29 -21.17
N GLN A 286 1.79 18.05 -21.32
CA GLN A 286 1.82 19.36 -21.96
C GLN A 286 2.24 20.45 -20.98
N LEU A 287 1.71 20.43 -19.77
CA LEU A 287 1.98 21.44 -18.75
C LEU A 287 3.25 21.15 -17.98
N TRP A 288 3.59 19.88 -17.76
CA TRP A 288 4.76 19.50 -16.97
C TRP A 288 5.71 18.51 -17.67
N PRO A 289 6.19 18.78 -18.91
CA PRO A 289 7.06 17.84 -19.62
C PRO A 289 8.38 17.55 -18.87
N SER A 290 8.92 18.51 -18.12
CA SER A 290 10.18 18.35 -17.36
C SER A 290 9.90 18.19 -15.86
N LYS A 291 9.56 16.97 -15.44
CA LYS A 291 9.22 16.63 -14.05
C LYS A 291 10.48 16.34 -13.21
N PRO A 292 10.45 16.59 -11.89
CA PRO A 292 11.52 16.17 -10.99
C PRO A 292 11.66 14.64 -10.97
N ALA A 293 12.90 14.15 -10.86
CA ALA A 293 13.16 12.72 -10.78
C ALA A 293 12.50 12.10 -9.54
N GLY A 294 11.83 10.96 -9.74
CA GLY A 294 11.14 10.26 -8.65
C GLY A 294 9.86 10.94 -8.19
N LEU A 295 9.27 11.88 -8.94
CA LEU A 295 7.94 12.41 -8.63
C LEU A 295 6.90 11.29 -8.59
N ARG A 296 6.06 11.28 -7.55
CA ARG A 296 4.94 10.36 -7.39
C ARG A 296 3.71 10.95 -8.06
N ILE A 297 2.93 10.13 -8.76
CA ILE A 297 1.81 10.59 -9.56
C ILE A 297 0.54 9.81 -9.23
N VAL A 298 -0.53 10.55 -8.94
CA VAL A 298 -1.91 10.06 -9.05
C VAL A 298 -2.39 10.40 -10.47
N LEU A 299 -2.59 9.39 -11.30
CA LEU A 299 -3.00 9.62 -12.69
C LEU A 299 -4.54 9.62 -12.77
N ALA A 300 -5.13 10.64 -13.37
CA ALA A 300 -6.56 10.62 -13.68
C ALA A 300 -6.81 9.98 -15.05
N ALA A 301 -7.58 8.88 -15.09
CA ALA A 301 -7.96 8.20 -16.32
C ALA A 301 -9.24 7.38 -16.15
N TYR A 302 -10.39 7.88 -16.61
CA TYR A 302 -11.65 7.14 -16.44
C TYR A 302 -11.81 6.07 -17.53
N GLY A 303 -12.19 4.86 -17.13
CA GLY A 303 -12.43 3.73 -18.04
C GLY A 303 -11.18 3.02 -18.56
N SER A 304 -10.00 3.41 -18.07
CA SER A 304 -8.72 2.75 -18.36
C SER A 304 -7.75 2.94 -17.19
N ASN A 305 -6.75 2.08 -17.07
CA ASN A 305 -5.69 2.25 -16.08
C ASN A 305 -4.31 2.19 -16.77
N PRO A 306 -3.88 3.26 -17.46
CA PRO A 306 -2.65 3.25 -18.23
C PRO A 306 -1.42 3.43 -17.34
N ASP A 307 -0.32 2.78 -17.73
CA ASP A 307 0.98 3.02 -17.14
C ASP A 307 1.43 4.48 -17.37
N TYR A 308 2.08 5.06 -16.36
CA TYR A 308 2.70 6.38 -16.47
C TYR A 308 3.94 6.45 -15.57
N PRO A 309 5.07 7.04 -16.02
CA PRO A 309 6.29 7.12 -15.22
C PRO A 309 6.06 7.82 -13.87
N GLY A 310 6.31 7.13 -12.77
CA GLY A 310 6.09 7.65 -11.41
C GLY A 310 4.67 7.50 -10.88
N LYS A 311 3.76 6.88 -11.64
CA LYS A 311 2.40 6.54 -11.17
C LYS A 311 2.45 5.60 -9.98
N ILE A 312 1.73 5.96 -8.93
CA ILE A 312 1.55 5.15 -7.71
C ILE A 312 0.09 5.02 -7.30
N ALA A 313 -0.82 5.75 -7.96
CA ALA A 313 -2.25 5.65 -7.77
C ALA A 313 -2.98 6.15 -9.03
N HIS A 314 -4.26 5.84 -9.10
CA HIS A 314 -5.13 6.05 -10.23
C HIS A 314 -6.50 6.55 -9.77
N GLN A 315 -6.89 7.74 -10.23
CA GLN A 315 -8.27 8.19 -10.10
C GLN A 315 -9.08 7.57 -11.24
N TYR A 316 -9.96 6.64 -10.88
CA TYR A 316 -10.65 5.79 -11.85
C TYR A 316 -12.09 6.24 -12.16
N THR A 317 -12.69 7.06 -11.30
CA THR A 317 -14.05 7.56 -11.45
C THR A 317 -14.23 8.91 -10.78
N ASN A 318 -15.17 9.70 -11.28
CA ASN A 318 -15.72 10.90 -10.64
C ASN A 318 -17.03 10.64 -9.87
N GLY A 319 -17.48 9.39 -9.82
CA GLY A 319 -18.75 8.96 -9.22
C GLY A 319 -19.91 8.79 -10.21
N ASP A 320 -19.68 9.01 -11.51
CA ASP A 320 -20.67 8.87 -12.58
C ASP A 320 -20.31 7.77 -13.60
N GLY A 321 -19.71 6.67 -13.13
CA GLY A 321 -19.36 5.51 -13.95
C GLY A 321 -17.87 5.18 -13.96
N PHE A 322 -17.47 4.23 -14.80
CA PHE A 322 -16.07 3.79 -14.98
C PHE A 322 -15.42 3.08 -13.79
N GLY A 323 -16.17 2.74 -12.74
CA GLY A 323 -15.66 2.01 -11.58
C GLY A 323 -15.10 0.63 -11.90
N GLY A 324 -15.53 0.00 -13.00
CA GLY A 324 -15.02 -1.33 -13.40
C GLY A 324 -15.25 -2.42 -12.35
N GLY A 325 -16.27 -2.27 -11.51
CA GLY A 325 -16.56 -3.13 -10.34
C GLY A 325 -16.08 -2.56 -9.01
N LEU A 326 -15.32 -1.47 -9.01
CA LEU A 326 -14.95 -0.70 -7.82
C LEU A 326 -16.04 0.32 -7.43
N PRO A 327 -16.06 0.80 -6.17
CA PRO A 327 -17.00 1.82 -5.70
C PRO A 327 -16.93 3.13 -6.50
N GLU A 328 -18.08 3.71 -6.84
CA GLU A 328 -18.18 5.01 -7.52
C GLU A 328 -18.58 6.12 -6.55
N GLY A 329 -18.05 6.03 -5.34
CA GLY A 329 -18.34 6.92 -4.23
C GLY A 329 -18.37 6.22 -2.89
N CYS A 330 -18.49 7.00 -1.82
CA CYS A 330 -18.52 6.48 -0.46
C CYS A 330 -19.23 7.43 0.51
N PRO A 331 -19.67 6.94 1.69
CA PRO A 331 -20.10 7.82 2.77
C PRO A 331 -18.95 8.72 3.27
N PRO A 332 -19.25 9.94 3.72
CA PRO A 332 -20.55 10.60 3.60
C PRO A 332 -20.80 11.10 2.16
N PHE A 333 -19.80 11.25 1.32
CA PHE A 333 -19.90 12.02 0.07
C PHE A 333 -20.98 11.58 -0.91
N GLY A 334 -21.42 10.32 -0.88
CA GLY A 334 -22.31 9.77 -1.90
C GLY A 334 -21.48 9.48 -3.15
N LYS A 335 -21.94 9.93 -4.31
CA LYS A 335 -21.10 9.92 -5.52
C LYS A 335 -19.97 10.92 -5.38
N CYS A 336 -18.74 10.47 -5.57
CA CYS A 336 -17.56 11.32 -5.54
C CYS A 336 -16.43 10.69 -6.35
N CYS A 337 -15.36 11.47 -6.55
CA CYS A 337 -14.13 10.92 -7.09
C CYS A 337 -13.60 9.80 -6.18
N MET A 338 -13.15 8.72 -6.81
CA MET A 338 -12.54 7.60 -6.13
C MET A 338 -11.24 7.20 -6.83
N ASP A 339 -10.28 6.83 -6.00
CA ASP A 339 -8.94 6.45 -6.37
C ASP A 339 -8.60 5.03 -5.91
N SER A 340 -7.65 4.42 -6.61
CA SER A 340 -6.99 3.15 -6.33
C SER A 340 -5.49 3.39 -6.20
N ALA A 341 -4.83 2.81 -5.22
CA ALA A 341 -3.37 2.86 -5.08
C ALA A 341 -2.66 1.73 -5.85
N ASP A 342 -3.30 1.21 -6.90
CA ASP A 342 -2.79 0.17 -7.80
C ASP A 342 -2.19 -1.04 -7.06
N GLY A 343 -2.87 -1.52 -6.02
CA GLY A 343 -2.46 -2.69 -5.25
C GLY A 343 -1.50 -2.40 -4.09
N LEU A 344 -1.26 -1.13 -3.75
CA LEU A 344 -0.58 -0.79 -2.50
C LEU A 344 -1.56 -0.86 -1.32
N THR A 345 -1.14 -1.47 -0.22
CA THR A 345 -1.83 -1.32 1.08
C THR A 345 -1.68 0.13 1.57
N PRO A 346 -2.51 0.60 2.52
CA PRO A 346 -2.43 1.98 2.99
C PRO A 346 -1.04 2.34 3.54
N GLU A 347 -0.37 1.41 4.23
CA GLU A 347 0.95 1.58 4.81
C GLU A 347 2.04 1.66 3.73
N ARG A 348 1.94 0.81 2.69
CA ARG A 348 2.86 0.87 1.54
C ARG A 348 2.65 2.12 0.72
N TYR A 349 1.41 2.59 0.60
CA TYR A 349 1.10 3.85 -0.07
C TYR A 349 1.69 5.04 0.72
N ALA A 350 1.51 5.07 2.04
CA ALA A 350 2.14 6.06 2.92
C ALA A 350 3.69 6.03 2.80
N ALA A 351 4.30 4.84 2.83
CA ALA A 351 5.74 4.67 2.69
C ALA A 351 6.27 5.14 1.33
N ALA A 352 5.51 4.91 0.24
CA ALA A 352 5.83 5.43 -1.09
C ALA A 352 5.86 6.98 -1.11
N CYS A 353 5.03 7.61 -0.28
CA CYS A 353 4.97 9.04 -0.01
C CYS A 353 5.97 9.52 1.07
N GLY A 354 6.87 8.67 1.55
CA GLY A 354 7.85 9.03 2.59
C GLY A 354 7.25 9.26 3.97
N ILE A 355 6.06 8.73 4.22
CA ILE A 355 5.38 8.79 5.51
C ILE A 355 5.61 7.47 6.23
N ASP A 356 6.22 7.53 7.40
CA ASP A 356 6.27 6.41 8.34
C ASP A 356 4.98 6.43 9.17
N ALA A 357 4.12 5.45 8.93
CA ALA A 357 2.87 5.32 9.67
C ALA A 357 3.04 4.60 11.03
N GLY A 358 4.21 3.96 11.27
CA GLY A 358 4.49 3.14 12.45
C GLY A 358 3.57 1.91 12.61
N ASP A 359 3.97 0.95 13.44
CA ASP A 359 3.21 -0.28 13.73
C ASP A 359 1.88 -0.05 14.49
N GLN A 360 1.56 1.20 14.84
CA GLN A 360 0.39 1.59 15.66
C GLN A 360 -0.96 1.40 14.95
N VAL A 361 -0.98 1.20 13.62
CA VAL A 361 -2.22 0.98 12.85
C VAL A 361 -2.85 -0.39 13.17
N ILE A 362 -2.07 -1.36 13.65
CA ILE A 362 -2.52 -2.76 13.84
C ILE A 362 -3.49 -2.92 15.03
N LEU A 363 -3.49 -2.01 16.00
CA LEU A 363 -4.31 -2.14 17.22
C LEU A 363 -5.74 -1.58 17.08
N ALA A 364 -5.98 -0.61 16.18
CA ALA A 364 -7.30 0.05 16.07
C ALA A 364 -8.32 -0.75 15.23
N ALA A 365 -7.87 -1.58 14.29
CA ALA A 365 -8.74 -2.40 13.45
C ALA A 365 -9.44 -3.56 14.20
N GLN A 366 -9.03 -3.86 15.45
CA GLN A 366 -9.57 -4.98 16.23
C GLN A 366 -10.74 -4.63 17.15
N THR A 367 -11.06 -3.34 17.36
CA THR A 367 -12.19 -2.96 18.21
C THR A 367 -13.42 -2.58 17.39
N LYS A 368 -14.27 -3.57 17.09
CA LYS A 368 -15.69 -3.29 16.83
C LYS A 368 -16.28 -2.62 18.08
N PRO A 369 -17.10 -1.55 17.97
CA PRO A 369 -17.83 -1.07 19.12
C PRO A 369 -18.81 -2.16 19.56
N ALA A 370 -18.68 -2.62 20.81
CA ALA A 370 -19.63 -3.52 21.42
C ALA A 370 -21.02 -2.90 21.34
N LYS A 371 -21.98 -3.60 20.72
CA LYS A 371 -23.40 -3.23 20.78
C LYS A 371 -23.79 -3.19 22.26
N LYS A 372 -23.95 -2.00 22.83
CA LYS A 372 -24.61 -1.84 24.13
C LYS A 372 -26.04 -2.34 23.98
N ALA A 373 -26.30 -3.55 24.47
CA ALA A 373 -27.64 -4.05 24.67
C ALA A 373 -28.36 -3.08 25.62
N ARG A 374 -29.34 -2.33 25.09
CA ARG A 374 -30.27 -1.56 25.90
C ARG A 374 -31.11 -2.54 26.72
N SER A 375 -30.76 -2.70 27.99
CA SER A 375 -31.64 -3.31 29.00
C SER A 375 -32.91 -2.47 29.09
N ARG A 376 -34.03 -3.00 28.59
CA ARG A 376 -35.37 -2.48 28.87
C ARG A 376 -35.68 -2.72 30.35
N ARG A 377 -35.53 -1.68 31.17
CA ARG A 377 -36.03 -1.66 32.54
C ARG A 377 -37.55 -1.51 32.48
N ALA A 378 -38.29 -2.55 32.86
CA ALA A 378 -39.74 -2.52 32.95
C ALA A 378 -40.17 -1.57 34.08
N THR A 379 -40.83 -0.47 33.72
CA THR A 379 -41.47 0.44 34.67
C THR A 379 -42.79 -0.18 35.12
N LYS A 380 -42.87 -0.55 36.39
CA LYS A 380 -44.07 -1.05 37.06
C LYS A 380 -45.08 0.10 37.15
N ARG A 381 -46.14 0.06 36.34
CA ARG A 381 -47.30 0.97 36.44
C ARG A 381 -48.14 0.53 37.64
N THR A 382 -48.14 1.33 38.71
CA THR A 382 -49.13 1.26 39.78
C THR A 382 -50.41 1.96 39.31
N SER A 383 -51.50 1.21 39.17
CA SER A 383 -52.84 1.72 38.97
C SER A 383 -53.39 2.27 40.29
N ARG A 384 -53.66 3.58 40.36
CA ARG A 384 -54.68 4.14 41.25
C ARG A 384 -55.83 4.59 40.35
N ALA A 385 -56.94 3.87 40.45
CA ALA A 385 -58.24 4.35 40.01
C ALA A 385 -58.92 4.93 41.25
N ASP A 386 -59.19 6.23 41.20
CA ASP A 386 -60.09 6.89 42.12
C ASP A 386 -61.51 6.35 41.88
N ALA A 387 -62.14 5.86 42.95
CA ALA A 387 -63.57 5.63 43.01
C ALA A 387 -64.07 6.15 44.35
N ASP A 388 -64.38 7.45 44.35
CA ASP A 388 -65.05 8.13 45.44
C ASP A 388 -66.54 8.25 45.08
N ARG A 389 -67.39 7.40 45.69
CA ARG A 389 -68.81 7.71 45.91
C ARG A 389 -69.48 6.74 46.89
N LYS A 390 -69.73 7.29 48.10
CA LYS A 390 -70.94 7.21 48.95
C LYS A 390 -71.54 5.82 49.22
N THR A 391 -71.63 5.43 50.50
CA THR A 391 -72.84 5.55 51.36
C THR A 391 -72.68 4.88 52.73
N GLU A 392 -72.91 5.64 53.79
CA GLU A 392 -73.78 5.32 54.95
C GLU A 392 -73.56 4.03 55.76
N LYS A 393 -72.94 4.14 56.94
CA LYS A 393 -73.56 4.15 58.29
C LYS A 393 -72.51 3.88 59.37
#